data_AF-A0A6J1L3B9-F1
#
_entry.id   AF-A0A6J1L3B9-F1
#
_cell.length_a   1.000
_cell.length_b   1.000
_cell.length_c   1.000
_cell.angle_alpha   90.00
_cell.angle_beta   90.00
_cell.angle_gamma   90.00
#
_symmetry.space_group_name_H-M   'P 1'
#
loop_
_entity.id
_entity.type
_entity.pdbx_description
1 polymer ?
#
loop_
_entity_poly.entity_id
_entity_poly.type
_entity_poly.pdbx_seq_one_letter_code
_entity_poly.pdbx_strand_id
1 'polypeptide(L)'
;MSDYDHMRIKKLVLKGEKHKKSKKRKKEKEHKDEDAPKRSKTVADEDAIQHAGWWATTTAASIVGSVAIEFGERCYLRALDNGLFTLGAPHNAGEGPDPEEIFTAFPINERKVSFKSGYGKYLKIEKDGMVTGRSEAVGSMEQWEPVFENNQMALLSETGHFMAIDPEDDACVALHKKVGPQEICRVRTNAARDVVVDDQPKEEKGDLGEVEKNYVKKFQKFQDKKMRISKNDIKELEEAKAQGLLHETLLDRRSKMKADRYCK
;
A
#
# COMPACT_ATOMS: atom_id res chain seq x y z
N MET A 1 -36.66 15.86 -26.03
CA MET A 1 -36.05 16.39 -24.79
C MET A 1 -37.11 16.27 -23.71
N SER A 2 -37.02 15.26 -22.86
CA SER A 2 -38.08 14.90 -21.92
C SER A 2 -37.98 15.70 -20.62
N ASP A 3 -39.14 16.15 -20.14
CA ASP A 3 -39.40 17.07 -19.01
C ASP A 3 -38.97 16.58 -17.61
N TYR A 4 -37.90 15.78 -17.50
CA TYR A 4 -37.42 15.22 -16.24
C TYR A 4 -36.24 15.97 -15.61
N ASP A 5 -35.68 16.97 -16.28
CA ASP A 5 -34.42 17.62 -15.90
C ASP A 5 -34.57 18.79 -14.90
N HIS A 6 -35.76 18.94 -14.29
CA HIS A 6 -36.07 20.01 -13.34
C HIS A 6 -36.52 19.51 -11.95
N MET A 7 -36.24 18.26 -11.58
CA MET A 7 -36.51 17.77 -10.23
C MET A 7 -35.36 18.10 -9.26
N ARG A 8 -35.59 19.09 -8.39
CA ARG A 8 -34.73 19.41 -7.25
C ARG A 8 -34.65 18.22 -6.29
N ILE A 9 -33.51 17.53 -6.26
CA ILE A 9 -33.23 16.44 -5.32
C ILE A 9 -33.18 17.02 -3.90
N LYS A 10 -34.25 16.84 -3.12
CA LYS A 10 -34.25 17.07 -1.67
C LYS A 10 -33.92 15.77 -0.94
N LYS A 11 -33.08 15.88 0.09
CA LYS A 11 -32.64 14.79 0.96
C LYS A 11 -33.83 13.98 1.48
N LEU A 12 -33.75 12.65 1.36
CA LEU A 12 -34.77 11.70 1.80
C LEU A 12 -34.96 11.81 3.33
N VAL A 13 -36.18 12.08 3.78
CA VAL A 13 -36.55 12.13 5.20
C VAL A 13 -37.41 10.91 5.52
N LEU A 14 -36.89 10.01 6.35
CA LEU A 14 -37.60 8.81 6.79
C LEU A 14 -38.66 9.16 7.83
N LYS A 15 -39.91 8.76 7.56
CA LYS A 15 -41.08 9.02 8.40
C LYS A 15 -41.01 8.13 9.65
N GLY A 16 -40.54 8.68 10.77
CA GLY A 16 -40.47 7.95 12.05
C GLY A 16 -39.48 8.51 13.08
N GLU A 17 -38.53 9.36 12.69
CA GLU A 17 -37.59 9.95 13.64
C GLU A 17 -38.16 11.21 14.32
N LYS A 18 -38.32 11.13 15.65
CA LYS A 18 -38.72 12.28 16.48
C LYS A 18 -37.56 13.28 16.55
N HIS A 19 -37.76 14.48 16.00
CA HIS A 19 -36.85 15.62 16.16
C HIS A 19 -36.61 15.95 17.65
N LYS A 20 -35.41 15.63 18.17
CA LYS A 20 -34.97 16.20 19.44
C LYS A 20 -34.58 17.68 19.22
N LYS A 21 -35.39 18.59 19.77
CA LYS A 21 -35.11 20.03 19.82
C LYS A 21 -33.74 20.27 20.46
N SER A 22 -32.85 20.98 19.77
CA SER A 22 -31.55 21.40 20.31
C SER A 22 -31.77 22.42 21.43
N LYS A 23 -31.34 22.08 22.65
CA LYS A 23 -31.23 23.05 23.74
C LYS A 23 -29.95 23.88 23.52
N LYS A 24 -30.14 25.18 23.29
CA LYS A 24 -29.11 26.21 23.22
C LYS A 24 -28.35 26.25 24.57
N ARG A 25 -27.13 25.73 24.64
CA ARG A 25 -26.23 25.90 25.81
C ARG A 25 -25.19 26.99 25.50
N LYS A 26 -25.00 27.85 26.50
CA LYS A 26 -24.14 29.04 26.52
C LYS A 26 -22.69 28.69 26.17
N LYS A 27 -22.05 29.62 25.46
CA LYS A 27 -20.61 29.70 25.19
C LYS A 27 -19.85 29.85 26.51
N GLU A 28 -19.06 28.85 26.88
CA GLU A 28 -17.93 29.01 27.81
C GLU A 28 -16.64 28.67 27.06
N LYS A 29 -15.57 29.37 27.46
CA LYS A 29 -14.36 29.62 26.70
C LYS A 29 -13.42 28.41 26.65
N GLU A 30 -12.78 28.31 25.49
CA GLU A 30 -11.61 27.51 25.08
C GLU A 30 -10.74 26.91 26.20
N HIS A 31 -10.62 25.58 26.16
CA HIS A 31 -9.34 24.90 26.35
C HIS A 31 -9.13 24.03 25.10
N LYS A 32 -8.13 24.39 24.28
CA LYS A 32 -7.69 23.59 23.14
C LYS A 32 -6.92 22.39 23.69
N ASP A 33 -7.60 21.26 23.83
CA ASP A 33 -6.93 19.96 23.80
C ASP A 33 -6.49 19.72 22.34
N GLU A 34 -5.21 19.96 22.07
CA GLU A 34 -4.55 19.47 20.86
C GLU A 34 -4.24 17.98 21.02
N ASP A 35 -5.29 17.15 21.03
CA ASP A 35 -5.19 15.69 20.96
C ASP A 35 -6.04 15.15 19.80
N ALA A 36 -5.92 15.84 18.65
CA ALA A 36 -6.31 15.26 17.37
C ALA A 36 -5.10 14.44 16.87
N PRO A 37 -5.25 13.12 16.58
CA PRO A 37 -4.17 12.35 16.02
C PRO A 37 -3.81 12.94 14.66
N LYS A 38 -2.66 13.63 14.59
CA LYS A 38 -2.07 14.08 13.34
C LYS A 38 -1.80 12.83 12.52
N ARG A 39 -2.64 12.58 11.50
CA ARG A 39 -2.46 11.56 10.47
C ARG A 39 -0.96 11.43 10.17
N SER A 40 -0.40 10.30 10.60
CA SER A 40 0.98 9.94 10.37
C SER A 40 1.20 9.96 8.86
N LYS A 41 2.31 10.57 8.43
CA LYS A 41 2.77 10.42 7.05
C LYS A 41 3.20 8.97 6.93
N THR A 42 2.33 8.13 6.38
CA THR A 42 2.74 6.90 5.71
C THR A 42 3.91 7.24 4.81
N VAL A 43 4.99 6.45 4.85
CA VAL A 43 5.93 6.42 3.74
C VAL A 43 5.07 6.00 2.55
N ALA A 44 4.69 6.99 1.75
CA ALA A 44 3.81 6.82 0.63
C ALA A 44 4.56 5.94 -0.36
N ASP A 45 4.13 4.68 -0.49
CA ASP A 45 4.59 3.81 -1.55
C ASP A 45 4.15 4.45 -2.88
N GLU A 46 5.08 5.14 -3.55
CA GLU A 46 4.78 5.91 -4.76
C GLU A 46 4.24 5.00 -5.86
N ASP A 47 4.73 3.77 -5.95
CA ASP A 47 4.23 2.75 -6.88
C ASP A 47 2.78 2.37 -6.56
N ALA A 48 2.48 2.11 -5.28
CA ALA A 48 1.10 1.84 -4.88
C ALA A 48 0.17 3.02 -5.20
N ILE A 49 0.61 4.27 -4.99
CA ILE A 49 -0.20 5.46 -5.33
C ILE A 49 -0.43 5.54 -6.85
N GLN A 50 0.57 5.23 -7.66
CA GLN A 50 0.45 5.19 -9.12
C GLN A 50 -0.48 4.08 -9.61
N HIS A 51 -0.84 3.11 -8.76
CA HIS A 51 -1.72 1.99 -9.10
C HIS A 51 -2.97 2.01 -8.19
N ALA A 52 -3.47 3.21 -7.84
CA ALA A 52 -4.69 3.39 -7.03
C ALA A 52 -4.72 2.64 -5.68
N GLY A 53 -3.56 2.45 -5.03
CA GLY A 53 -3.40 1.74 -3.77
C GLY A 53 -3.04 0.25 -3.90
N TRP A 54 -2.88 -0.25 -5.12
CA TRP A 54 -2.47 -1.63 -5.39
C TRP A 54 -0.96 -1.77 -5.35
N TRP A 55 -0.45 -2.47 -4.34
CA TRP A 55 0.99 -2.64 -4.11
C TRP A 55 1.48 -4.00 -4.60
N ALA A 56 2.70 -4.05 -5.14
CA ALA A 56 3.31 -5.28 -5.62
C ALA A 56 3.70 -6.23 -4.47
N THR A 57 3.32 -7.50 -4.58
CA THR A 57 3.64 -8.53 -3.59
C THR A 57 5.10 -8.97 -3.69
N THR A 58 5.74 -9.22 -2.55
CA THR A 58 7.16 -9.66 -2.47
C THR A 58 7.31 -11.13 -2.10
N THR A 59 6.23 -11.79 -1.66
CA THR A 59 6.27 -13.18 -1.19
C THR A 59 4.96 -13.86 -1.54
N ALA A 60 4.98 -15.15 -1.85
CA ALA A 60 3.79 -15.94 -2.18
C ALA A 60 2.71 -15.86 -1.07
N ALA A 61 3.11 -15.82 0.20
CA ALA A 61 2.19 -15.69 1.33
C ALA A 61 1.42 -14.35 1.37
N SER A 62 1.91 -13.31 0.69
CA SER A 62 1.20 -12.02 0.58
C SER A 62 0.18 -11.98 -0.57
N ILE A 63 0.15 -13.00 -1.43
CA ILE A 63 -0.79 -13.12 -2.53
C ILE A 63 -2.09 -13.76 -1.99
N VAL A 64 -2.91 -12.93 -1.35
CA VAL A 64 -4.16 -13.35 -0.69
C VAL A 64 -5.24 -12.31 -0.92
N GLY A 65 -6.47 -12.77 -1.12
CA GLY A 65 -7.63 -11.89 -1.27
C GLY A 65 -7.68 -11.28 -2.66
N SER A 66 -8.05 -9.99 -2.76
CA SER A 66 -8.17 -9.34 -4.07
C SER A 66 -6.78 -9.01 -4.64
N VAL A 67 -6.53 -9.51 -5.83
CA VAL A 67 -5.25 -9.36 -6.54
C VAL A 67 -5.47 -9.01 -8.01
N ALA A 68 -4.49 -8.36 -8.63
CA ALA A 68 -4.41 -8.16 -10.06
C ALA A 68 -3.05 -8.65 -10.57
N ILE A 69 -3.03 -9.22 -11.77
CA ILE A 69 -1.79 -9.71 -12.41
C ILE A 69 -1.43 -8.71 -13.49
N GLU A 70 -0.31 -8.01 -13.31
CA GLU A 70 0.20 -7.01 -14.23
C GLU A 70 1.28 -7.63 -15.14
N PHE A 71 1.20 -7.34 -16.44
CA PHE A 71 2.24 -7.59 -17.43
C PHE A 71 2.67 -6.26 -18.06
N GLY A 72 3.97 -6.09 -18.29
CA GLY A 72 4.50 -4.86 -18.90
C GLY A 72 4.30 -3.61 -18.03
N GLU A 73 3.82 -2.52 -18.66
CA GLU A 73 3.60 -1.22 -18.00
C GLU A 73 2.11 -0.98 -17.78
N ARG A 74 1.60 -1.28 -16.57
CA ARG A 74 0.20 -1.04 -16.16
C ARG A 74 -0.85 -1.68 -17.07
N CYS A 75 -0.53 -2.82 -17.68
CA CYS A 75 -1.51 -3.66 -18.36
C CYS A 75 -1.84 -4.84 -17.45
N TYR A 76 -3.11 -5.09 -17.19
CA TYR A 76 -3.54 -6.17 -16.30
C TYR A 76 -4.18 -7.31 -17.08
N LEU A 77 -4.06 -8.52 -16.54
CA LEU A 77 -4.75 -9.67 -17.08
C LEU A 77 -6.26 -9.48 -16.92
N ARG A 78 -7.01 -9.57 -18.02
CA ARG A 78 -8.46 -9.39 -18.07
C ARG A 78 -9.16 -10.72 -18.30
N ALA A 79 -10.20 -10.98 -17.52
CA ALA A 79 -11.07 -12.13 -17.71
C ALA A 79 -12.19 -11.84 -18.71
N LEU A 80 -12.40 -12.75 -19.67
CA LEU A 80 -13.50 -12.70 -20.62
C LEU A 80 -14.64 -13.63 -20.19
N ASP A 81 -15.86 -13.33 -20.65
CA ASP A 81 -17.08 -14.09 -20.37
C ASP A 81 -17.06 -15.52 -20.94
N ASN A 82 -16.32 -15.73 -22.04
CA ASN A 82 -16.10 -17.03 -22.68
C ASN A 82 -15.08 -17.94 -21.94
N GLY A 83 -14.56 -17.48 -20.81
CA GLY A 83 -13.58 -18.19 -19.99
C GLY A 83 -12.16 -18.17 -20.55
N LEU A 84 -11.84 -17.24 -21.45
CA LEU A 84 -10.47 -16.92 -21.86
C LEU A 84 -9.94 -15.73 -21.07
N PHE A 85 -8.63 -15.53 -21.12
CA PHE A 85 -7.97 -14.35 -20.55
C PHE A 85 -7.15 -13.65 -21.62
N THR A 86 -7.18 -12.32 -21.57
CA THR A 86 -6.44 -11.46 -22.49
C THR A 86 -5.76 -10.33 -21.74
N LEU A 87 -4.80 -9.66 -22.35
CA LEU A 87 -4.18 -8.47 -21.75
C LEU A 87 -5.10 -7.24 -21.91
N GLY A 88 -5.38 -6.58 -20.79
CA GLY A 88 -6.08 -5.30 -20.77
C GLY A 88 -5.25 -4.17 -21.38
N ALA A 89 -5.93 -3.10 -21.79
CA ALA A 89 -5.25 -1.90 -22.28
C ALA A 89 -4.40 -1.26 -21.16
N PRO A 90 -3.32 -0.54 -21.50
CA PRO A 90 -2.51 0.16 -20.50
C PRO A 90 -3.34 1.19 -19.71
N HIS A 91 -3.25 1.12 -18.39
CA HIS A 91 -3.92 2.05 -17.48
C HIS A 91 -3.10 3.33 -17.26
N ASN A 92 -3.78 4.41 -16.88
CA ASN A 92 -3.12 5.67 -16.54
C ASN A 92 -2.50 5.62 -15.13
N ALA A 93 -1.55 6.52 -14.87
CA ALA A 93 -1.01 6.67 -13.52
C ALA A 93 -2.09 7.15 -12.54
N GLY A 94 -2.24 6.42 -11.43
CA GLY A 94 -3.25 6.64 -10.40
C GLY A 94 -4.55 5.85 -10.64
N GLU A 95 -4.63 5.10 -11.73
CA GLU A 95 -5.74 4.21 -12.05
C GLU A 95 -5.44 2.79 -11.56
N GLY A 96 -6.48 2.09 -11.10
CA GLY A 96 -6.38 0.71 -10.63
C GLY A 96 -6.96 -0.25 -11.65
N PRO A 97 -6.76 -1.57 -11.46
CA PRO A 97 -7.35 -2.58 -12.32
C PRO A 97 -8.87 -2.46 -12.40
N ASP A 98 -9.42 -2.71 -13.58
CA ASP A 98 -10.85 -2.79 -13.83
C ASP A 98 -11.48 -3.98 -13.08
N PRO A 99 -12.81 -4.00 -12.84
CA PRO A 99 -13.48 -5.12 -12.19
C PRO A 99 -13.23 -6.49 -12.85
N GLU A 100 -13.02 -6.52 -14.16
CA GLU A 100 -12.72 -7.73 -14.93
C GLU A 100 -11.26 -8.17 -14.86
N GLU A 101 -10.39 -7.31 -14.35
CA GLU A 101 -8.95 -7.53 -14.15
C GLU A 101 -8.62 -7.89 -12.70
N ILE A 102 -9.62 -7.85 -11.82
CA ILE A 102 -9.50 -8.22 -10.41
C ILE A 102 -9.80 -9.71 -10.23
N PHE A 103 -8.86 -10.41 -9.62
CA PHE A 103 -8.96 -11.81 -9.23
C PHE A 103 -9.01 -11.94 -7.72
N THR A 104 -9.49 -13.08 -7.25
CA THR A 104 -9.34 -13.51 -5.85
C THR A 104 -8.28 -14.60 -5.77
N ALA A 105 -7.20 -14.32 -5.06
CA ALA A 105 -6.14 -15.28 -4.77
C ALA A 105 -6.42 -16.06 -3.47
N PHE A 106 -6.19 -17.37 -3.54
CA PHE A 106 -6.26 -18.28 -2.41
C PHE A 106 -4.89 -18.96 -2.24
N PRO A 107 -4.23 -18.81 -1.08
CA PRO A 107 -3.02 -19.57 -0.80
C PRO A 107 -3.40 -21.05 -0.62
N ILE A 108 -2.73 -21.94 -1.35
CA ILE A 108 -2.89 -23.39 -1.22
C ILE A 108 -1.92 -23.92 -0.16
N ASN A 109 -0.68 -23.46 -0.25
CA ASN A 109 0.39 -23.71 0.72
C ASN A 109 1.35 -22.51 0.71
N GLU A 110 2.50 -22.63 1.37
CA GLU A 110 3.50 -21.53 1.46
C GLU A 110 4.11 -21.13 0.10
N ARG A 111 4.00 -21.99 -0.93
CA ARG A 111 4.59 -21.80 -2.26
C ARG A 111 3.57 -21.58 -3.37
N LYS A 112 2.40 -22.22 -3.29
CA LYS A 112 1.41 -22.25 -4.36
C LYS A 112 0.16 -21.44 -4.02
N VAL A 113 -0.37 -20.79 -5.04
CA VAL A 113 -1.58 -19.98 -4.99
C VAL A 113 -2.53 -20.42 -6.11
N SER A 114 -3.82 -20.15 -5.93
CA SER A 114 -4.83 -20.28 -6.98
C SER A 114 -5.53 -18.95 -7.19
N PHE A 115 -5.83 -18.62 -8.43
CA PHE A 115 -6.51 -17.37 -8.80
C PHE A 115 -7.93 -17.68 -9.32
N LYS A 116 -8.91 -16.95 -8.80
CA LYS A 116 -10.31 -17.01 -9.22
C LYS A 116 -10.70 -15.70 -9.90
N SER A 117 -11.23 -15.77 -11.11
CA SER A 117 -11.72 -14.60 -11.85
C SER A 117 -12.99 -14.01 -11.22
N GLY A 118 -13.34 -12.78 -11.62
CA GLY A 118 -14.61 -12.14 -11.25
C GLY A 118 -15.86 -12.94 -11.66
N TYR A 119 -15.75 -13.82 -12.66
CA TYR A 119 -16.80 -14.76 -13.08
C TYR A 119 -16.92 -16.00 -12.19
N GLY A 120 -16.11 -16.07 -11.13
CA GLY A 120 -16.15 -17.14 -10.16
C GLY A 120 -15.50 -18.45 -10.62
N LYS A 121 -14.62 -18.39 -11.63
CA LYS A 121 -13.93 -19.55 -12.19
C LYS A 121 -12.43 -19.46 -11.93
N TYR A 122 -11.77 -20.60 -11.78
CA TYR A 122 -10.34 -20.67 -11.48
C TYR A 122 -9.48 -20.62 -12.75
N LEU A 123 -8.32 -19.94 -12.66
CA LEU A 123 -7.30 -19.93 -13.70
C LEU A 123 -6.66 -21.31 -13.81
N LYS A 124 -6.94 -22.00 -14.89
CA LYS A 124 -6.48 -23.35 -15.18
C LYS A 124 -5.55 -23.34 -16.40
N ILE A 125 -4.45 -24.06 -16.32
CA ILE A 125 -3.65 -24.42 -17.50
C ILE A 125 -4.24 -25.62 -18.23
N GLU A 126 -4.47 -25.49 -19.54
CA GLU A 126 -4.87 -26.59 -20.41
C GLU A 126 -3.65 -27.32 -20.98
N LYS A 127 -3.87 -28.51 -21.54
CA LYS A 127 -2.79 -29.39 -22.05
C LYS A 127 -2.04 -28.80 -23.24
N ASP A 128 -2.69 -27.92 -23.99
CA ASP A 128 -2.12 -27.17 -25.11
C ASP A 128 -1.35 -25.93 -24.66
N GLY A 129 -1.32 -25.64 -23.36
CA GLY A 129 -0.69 -24.47 -22.77
C GLY A 129 -1.58 -23.23 -22.73
N MET A 130 -2.83 -23.29 -23.16
CA MET A 130 -3.77 -22.17 -23.03
C MET A 130 -4.20 -22.01 -21.57
N VAL A 131 -4.34 -20.77 -21.08
CA VAL A 131 -4.88 -20.50 -19.75
C VAL A 131 -6.36 -20.19 -19.86
N THR A 132 -7.22 -20.95 -19.17
CA THR A 132 -8.67 -20.79 -19.23
C THR A 132 -9.31 -20.71 -17.84
N GLY A 133 -10.43 -19.99 -17.77
CA GLY A 133 -11.19 -19.72 -16.56
C GLY A 133 -12.55 -20.43 -16.59
N ARG A 134 -12.55 -21.76 -16.69
CA ARG A 134 -13.81 -22.54 -16.78
C ARG A 134 -14.07 -23.45 -15.58
N SER A 135 -13.05 -23.73 -14.77
CA SER A 135 -13.12 -24.61 -13.60
C SER A 135 -13.84 -23.95 -12.41
N GLU A 136 -14.67 -24.71 -11.71
CA GLU A 136 -15.36 -24.28 -10.47
C GLU A 136 -14.63 -24.69 -9.19
N ALA A 137 -13.62 -25.56 -9.31
CA ALA A 137 -12.85 -26.08 -8.19
C ALA A 137 -11.36 -25.99 -8.48
N VAL A 138 -10.57 -25.93 -7.41
CA VAL A 138 -9.11 -25.95 -7.48
C VAL A 138 -8.64 -27.40 -7.56
N GLY A 139 -8.10 -27.79 -8.71
CA GLY A 139 -7.35 -29.03 -8.90
C GLY A 139 -5.85 -28.76 -8.94
N SER A 140 -5.10 -29.66 -9.57
CA SER A 140 -3.65 -29.48 -9.79
C SER A 140 -3.33 -28.47 -10.88
N MET A 141 -4.20 -28.34 -11.89
CA MET A 141 -3.99 -27.45 -13.04
C MET A 141 -4.37 -25.99 -12.75
N GLU A 142 -5.04 -25.76 -11.62
CA GLU A 142 -5.43 -24.44 -11.11
C GLU A 142 -4.44 -23.87 -10.08
N GLN A 143 -3.33 -24.57 -9.85
CA GLN A 143 -2.27 -24.16 -8.93
C GLN A 143 -1.13 -23.48 -9.70
N TRP A 144 -0.72 -22.34 -9.19
CA TRP A 144 0.38 -21.54 -9.72
C TRP A 144 1.41 -21.32 -8.62
N GLU A 145 2.69 -21.43 -8.94
CA GLU A 145 3.81 -21.19 -8.05
C GLU A 145 4.48 -19.85 -8.45
N PRO A 146 4.34 -18.79 -7.63
CA PRO A 146 5.05 -17.54 -7.86
C PRO A 146 6.54 -17.72 -7.59
N VAL A 147 7.35 -17.44 -8.61
CA VAL A 147 8.81 -17.49 -8.54
C VAL A 147 9.35 -16.06 -8.54
N PHE A 148 10.14 -15.71 -7.52
CA PHE A 148 10.74 -14.39 -7.36
C PHE A 148 12.25 -14.47 -7.59
N GLU A 149 12.78 -13.68 -8.52
CA GLU A 149 14.21 -13.63 -8.83
C GLU A 149 14.59 -12.21 -9.26
N ASN A 150 15.68 -11.65 -8.71
CA ASN A 150 16.20 -10.32 -9.08
C ASN A 150 15.14 -9.19 -9.12
N ASN A 151 14.21 -9.17 -8.16
CA ASN A 151 13.09 -8.21 -8.09
C ASN A 151 12.08 -8.32 -9.25
N GLN A 152 12.10 -9.44 -9.97
CA GLN A 152 11.11 -9.84 -10.97
C GLN A 152 10.33 -11.03 -10.43
N MET A 153 9.13 -11.24 -10.99
CA MET A 153 8.27 -12.35 -10.63
C MET A 153 7.74 -13.01 -11.90
N ALA A 154 7.58 -14.33 -11.86
CA ALA A 154 6.88 -15.11 -12.88
C ALA A 154 5.97 -16.13 -12.21
N LEU A 155 4.91 -16.57 -12.90
CA LEU A 155 3.99 -17.58 -12.40
C LEU A 155 4.26 -18.92 -13.09
N LEU A 156 4.71 -19.91 -12.33
CA LEU A 156 4.99 -21.25 -12.80
C LEU A 156 3.73 -22.13 -12.67
N SER A 157 3.36 -22.82 -13.74
CA SER A 157 2.28 -23.81 -13.74
C SER A 157 2.76 -25.17 -13.25
N GLU A 158 1.83 -26.05 -12.87
CA GLU A 158 2.11 -27.45 -12.52
C GLU A 158 2.80 -28.24 -13.65
N THR A 159 2.61 -27.83 -14.92
CA THR A 159 3.24 -28.50 -16.07
C THR A 159 4.69 -28.06 -16.30
N GLY A 160 5.21 -27.11 -15.49
CA GLY A 160 6.57 -26.60 -15.58
C GLY A 160 6.75 -25.49 -16.62
N HIS A 161 5.67 -24.85 -17.07
CA HIS A 161 5.70 -23.70 -17.99
C HIS A 161 5.28 -22.42 -17.27
N PHE A 162 5.88 -21.30 -17.66
CA PHE A 162 5.57 -19.98 -17.12
C PHE A 162 4.42 -19.32 -17.86
N MET A 163 3.54 -18.65 -17.11
CA MET A 163 2.49 -17.81 -17.66
C MET A 163 3.08 -16.64 -18.44
N ALA A 164 2.55 -16.38 -19.62
CA ALA A 164 2.93 -15.30 -20.52
C ALA A 164 1.69 -14.75 -21.25
N ILE A 165 1.88 -13.61 -21.90
CA ILE A 165 0.94 -13.08 -22.89
C ILE A 165 1.53 -13.30 -24.28
N ASP A 166 0.73 -13.87 -25.18
CA ASP A 166 1.10 -14.01 -26.58
C ASP A 166 1.07 -12.63 -27.26
N PRO A 167 2.18 -12.18 -27.89
CA PRO A 167 2.24 -10.87 -28.52
C PRO A 167 1.43 -10.76 -29.82
N GLU A 168 0.93 -11.86 -30.40
CA GLU A 168 0.14 -11.83 -31.64
C GLU A 168 -1.35 -11.55 -31.40
N ASP A 169 -1.93 -12.13 -30.35
CA ASP A 169 -3.37 -12.07 -30.06
C ASP A 169 -3.71 -11.65 -28.61
N ASP A 170 -2.72 -11.23 -27.83
CA ASP A 170 -2.83 -10.84 -26.43
C ASP A 170 -3.44 -11.95 -25.54
N ALA A 171 -3.40 -13.22 -25.97
CA ALA A 171 -3.94 -14.34 -25.20
C ALA A 171 -3.01 -14.76 -24.05
N CYS A 172 -3.60 -15.17 -22.93
CA CYS A 172 -2.84 -15.72 -21.81
C CYS A 172 -2.51 -17.19 -22.04
N VAL A 173 -1.21 -17.48 -22.09
CA VAL A 173 -0.67 -18.82 -22.39
C VAL A 173 0.42 -19.20 -21.39
N ALA A 174 0.81 -20.47 -21.39
CA ALA A 174 1.91 -21.00 -20.61
C ALA A 174 2.64 -22.09 -21.41
N LEU A 175 3.48 -21.65 -22.35
CA LEU A 175 4.15 -22.51 -23.34
C LEU A 175 5.64 -22.69 -23.08
N HIS A 176 6.28 -21.74 -22.40
CA HIS A 176 7.73 -21.70 -22.26
C HIS A 176 8.19 -22.15 -20.87
N LYS A 177 9.25 -22.97 -20.83
CA LYS A 177 9.88 -23.45 -19.58
C LYS A 177 10.94 -22.50 -19.03
N LYS A 178 11.24 -21.42 -19.75
CA LYS A 178 12.23 -20.42 -19.35
C LYS A 178 11.54 -19.08 -19.31
N VAL A 179 11.90 -18.26 -18.32
CA VAL A 179 11.40 -16.90 -18.20
C VAL A 179 12.11 -16.02 -19.23
N GLY A 180 11.34 -15.46 -20.15
CA GLY A 180 11.74 -14.37 -21.03
C GLY A 180 11.00 -13.09 -20.67
N PRO A 181 11.00 -12.08 -21.56
CA PRO A 181 10.35 -10.80 -21.31
C PRO A 181 8.82 -10.90 -21.14
N GLN A 182 8.17 -11.85 -21.82
CA GLN A 182 6.71 -11.99 -21.83
C GLN A 182 6.18 -12.76 -20.62
N GLU A 183 7.04 -13.54 -19.96
CA GLU A 183 6.72 -14.34 -18.79
C GLU A 183 6.84 -13.55 -17.47
N ILE A 184 7.44 -12.35 -17.53
CA ILE A 184 7.62 -11.49 -16.35
C ILE A 184 6.30 -10.78 -16.06
N CYS A 185 5.79 -11.00 -14.85
CA CYS A 185 4.58 -10.36 -14.35
C CYS A 185 4.78 -9.83 -12.94
N ARG A 186 3.79 -9.10 -12.44
CA ARG A 186 3.71 -8.67 -11.04
C ARG A 186 2.31 -8.95 -10.52
N VAL A 187 2.23 -9.62 -9.37
CA VAL A 187 0.96 -9.71 -8.65
C VAL A 187 0.87 -8.50 -7.72
N ARG A 188 -0.19 -7.74 -7.89
CA ARG A 188 -0.54 -6.61 -7.02
C ARG A 188 -1.71 -6.97 -6.14
N THR A 189 -1.72 -6.46 -4.91
CA THR A 189 -2.84 -6.61 -3.99
C THR A 189 -3.23 -5.28 -3.38
N ASN A 190 -4.50 -5.15 -3.01
CA ASN A 190 -5.02 -4.03 -2.23
C ASN A 190 -5.27 -4.40 -0.76
N ALA A 191 -4.77 -5.56 -0.31
CA ALA A 191 -4.87 -5.98 1.08
C ALA A 191 -4.24 -4.94 2.01
N ALA A 192 -4.87 -4.73 3.17
CA ALA A 192 -4.32 -3.84 4.18
C ALA A 192 -2.94 -4.36 4.61
N ARG A 193 -1.89 -3.58 4.39
CA ARG A 193 -0.60 -3.82 5.05
C ARG A 193 -0.77 -3.42 6.51
N ASP A 194 -0.41 -4.31 7.43
CA ASP A 194 -0.05 -3.89 8.77
C ASP A 194 1.14 -2.96 8.63
N VAL A 195 0.84 -1.66 8.61
CA VAL A 195 1.88 -0.64 8.59
C VAL A 195 2.67 -0.87 9.87
N VAL A 196 3.92 -1.30 9.74
CA VAL A 196 4.89 -1.16 10.82
C VAL A 196 5.00 0.34 11.01
N VAL A 197 4.18 0.87 11.90
CA VAL A 197 4.23 2.27 12.28
C VAL A 197 5.58 2.41 12.95
N ASP A 198 6.50 3.09 12.25
CA ASP A 198 7.71 3.60 12.87
C ASP A 198 7.26 4.58 13.95
N ASP A 199 7.10 4.05 15.16
CA ASP A 199 6.68 4.78 16.36
C ASP A 199 7.78 5.73 16.85
N GLN A 200 8.93 5.77 16.16
CA GLN A 200 9.96 6.75 16.43
C GLN A 200 9.43 8.17 16.19
N PRO A 201 9.47 9.05 17.21
CA PRO A 201 9.16 10.45 17.08
C PRO A 201 9.93 11.07 15.91
N LYS A 202 9.34 12.06 15.23
CA LYS A 202 10.01 12.77 14.11
C LYS A 202 11.35 13.37 14.54
N GLU A 203 11.47 13.67 15.83
CA GLU A 203 12.65 14.23 16.46
C GLU A 203 13.81 13.22 16.57
N GLU A 204 13.52 11.91 16.53
CA GLU A 204 14.51 10.82 16.64
C GLU A 204 14.92 10.24 15.28
N LYS A 205 14.35 10.75 14.19
CA LYS A 205 14.71 10.33 12.84
C LYS A 205 15.99 11.03 12.38
N GLY A 206 16.95 10.22 11.92
CA GLY A 206 18.22 10.70 11.36
C GLY A 206 19.45 10.32 12.21
N ASP A 207 20.59 10.89 11.85
CA ASP A 207 21.81 10.77 12.63
C ASP A 207 21.70 11.52 13.97
N LEU A 208 22.51 11.17 14.98
CA LEU A 208 22.47 11.80 16.31
C LEU A 208 22.62 13.33 16.26
N GLY A 209 23.39 13.85 15.31
CA GLY A 209 23.48 15.30 15.08
C GLY A 209 22.19 15.91 14.50
N GLU A 210 21.42 15.16 13.72
CA GLU A 210 20.11 15.57 13.22
C GLU A 210 19.04 15.47 14.31
N VAL A 211 19.10 14.43 15.14
CA VAL A 211 18.26 14.27 16.33
C VAL A 211 18.45 15.46 17.27
N GLU A 212 19.69 15.84 17.59
CA GLU A 212 19.97 17.03 18.41
C GLU A 212 19.40 18.31 17.79
N LYS A 213 19.56 18.51 16.48
CA LYS A 213 18.99 19.66 15.76
C LYS A 213 17.46 19.67 15.80
N ASN A 214 16.81 18.53 15.62
CA ASN A 214 15.35 18.42 15.63
C ASN A 214 14.78 18.74 17.02
N TYR A 215 15.42 18.22 18.07
CA TYR A 215 15.06 18.54 19.45
C TYR A 215 15.30 20.02 19.79
N VAL A 216 16.45 20.60 19.41
CA VAL A 216 16.71 22.04 19.61
C VAL A 216 15.69 22.91 18.88
N LYS A 217 15.34 22.57 17.63
CA LYS A 217 14.35 23.30 16.82
C LYS A 217 12.95 23.28 17.43
N LYS A 218 12.57 22.21 18.10
CA LYS A 218 11.27 22.08 18.77
C LYS A 218 11.13 23.02 19.97
N PHE A 219 12.20 23.24 20.71
CA PHE A 219 12.12 23.90 22.02
C PHE A 219 12.83 25.27 22.12
N GLN A 220 13.69 25.62 21.17
CA GLN A 220 14.31 26.94 21.11
C GLN A 220 13.35 28.01 20.54
N LYS A 221 13.29 29.19 21.17
CA LYS A 221 12.57 30.35 20.63
C LYS A 221 13.43 31.12 19.62
N PHE A 222 12.90 31.32 18.41
CA PHE A 222 13.59 31.99 17.30
C PHE A 222 13.34 33.50 17.21
N GLN A 223 13.59 34.26 18.29
CA GLN A 223 13.43 35.73 18.23
C GLN A 223 14.44 36.37 17.26
N ASP A 224 15.66 35.83 17.16
CA ASP A 224 16.75 36.39 16.33
C ASP A 224 17.00 35.64 15.01
N LYS A 225 16.09 34.76 14.58
CA LYS A 225 16.26 33.85 13.40
C LYS A 225 17.53 32.97 13.40
N LYS A 226 18.35 32.98 14.46
CA LYS A 226 19.57 32.18 14.60
C LYS A 226 19.34 30.99 15.52
N MET A 227 19.62 29.78 15.04
CA MET A 227 19.60 28.56 15.84
C MET A 227 20.89 28.44 16.64
N ARG A 228 20.81 28.08 17.92
CA ARG A 228 21.99 27.78 18.74
C ARG A 228 22.01 26.29 19.01
N ILE A 229 23.03 25.62 18.51
CA ILE A 229 23.26 24.19 18.70
C ILE A 229 24.43 24.05 19.67
N SER A 230 24.45 22.96 20.45
CA SER A 230 25.58 22.64 21.31
C SER A 230 26.86 22.49 20.49
N LYS A 231 28.01 22.86 21.07
CA LYS A 231 29.33 22.63 20.47
C LYS A 231 29.98 21.32 20.95
N ASN A 232 29.27 20.56 21.79
CA ASN A 232 29.80 19.33 22.37
C ASN A 232 29.87 18.20 21.33
N ASP A 233 30.77 17.24 21.54
CA ASP A 233 31.00 16.12 20.62
C ASP A 233 29.76 15.18 20.56
N ILE A 234 29.59 14.50 19.43
CA ILE A 234 28.48 13.58 19.18
C ILE A 234 28.70 12.24 19.92
N LYS A 235 29.95 11.90 20.26
CA LYS A 235 30.31 10.68 21.00
C LYS A 235 29.58 10.52 22.33
N GLU A 236 29.36 11.62 23.06
CA GLU A 236 28.57 11.59 24.30
C GLU A 236 27.11 11.17 24.05
N LEU A 237 26.54 11.52 22.89
CA LEU A 237 25.19 11.11 22.50
C LEU A 237 25.16 9.65 22.03
N GLU A 238 26.24 9.14 21.44
CA GLU A 238 26.38 7.73 21.07
C GLU A 238 26.41 6.84 22.31
N GLU A 239 27.23 7.20 23.30
CA GLU A 239 27.31 6.49 24.58
C GLU A 239 25.98 6.57 25.34
N ALA A 240 25.35 7.75 25.38
CA ALA A 240 24.05 7.93 26.00
C ALA A 240 22.93 7.14 25.30
N LYS A 241 23.00 6.99 23.97
CA LYS A 241 22.06 6.15 23.21
C LYS A 241 22.25 4.67 23.57
N ALA A 242 23.49 4.19 23.68
CA ALA A 242 23.78 2.82 24.08
C ALA A 242 23.34 2.51 25.53
N GLN A 243 23.41 3.51 26.42
CA GLN A 243 23.01 3.39 27.82
C GLN A 243 21.52 3.70 28.08
N GLY A 244 20.75 4.10 27.06
CA GLY A 244 19.33 4.47 27.20
C GLY A 244 19.07 5.84 27.84
N LEU A 245 20.10 6.69 27.99
CA LEU A 245 20.05 8.00 28.64
C LEU A 245 20.03 9.18 27.62
N LEU A 246 19.79 8.90 26.34
CA LEU A 246 19.84 9.88 25.24
C LEU A 246 18.98 11.14 25.51
N HIS A 247 17.79 10.96 26.05
CA HIS A 247 16.86 12.08 26.31
C HIS A 247 17.34 12.99 27.43
N GLU A 248 17.95 12.42 28.46
CA GLU A 248 18.51 13.16 29.58
C GLU A 248 19.73 13.98 29.15
N THR A 249 20.62 13.39 28.36
CA THR A 249 21.81 14.09 27.84
C THR A 249 21.44 15.19 26.85
N LEU A 250 20.43 14.98 25.99
CA LEU A 250 19.89 16.03 25.11
C LEU A 250 19.25 17.17 25.91
N LEU A 251 18.57 16.87 27.02
CA LEU A 251 17.98 17.87 27.91
C LEU A 251 19.07 18.69 28.62
N ASP A 252 20.13 18.05 29.11
CA ASP A 252 21.27 18.71 29.75
C ASP A 252 22.04 19.62 28.76
N ARG A 253 22.23 19.16 27.52
CA ARG A 253 22.83 20.00 26.45
C ARG A 253 21.95 21.21 26.15
N ARG A 254 20.62 21.05 26.12
CA ARG A 254 19.66 22.15 25.93
C ARG A 254 19.62 23.13 27.10
N SER A 255 19.68 22.66 28.35
CA SER A 255 19.66 23.50 29.56
C SER A 255 20.88 24.44 29.60
N LYS A 256 22.06 23.92 29.26
CA LYS A 256 23.32 24.67 29.21
C LYS A 256 23.30 25.84 28.22
N MET A 257 22.51 25.75 27.14
CA MET A 257 22.43 26.79 26.12
C MET A 257 21.61 28.02 26.53
N LYS A 258 20.81 27.96 27.62
CA LYS A 258 19.94 29.05 28.14
C LYS A 258 19.00 29.68 27.09
N ALA A 259 18.83 29.03 25.94
CA ALA A 259 17.98 29.48 24.84
C ALA A 259 16.62 28.75 24.81
N ASP A 260 16.48 27.75 25.67
CA ASP A 260 15.27 26.98 25.89
C ASP A 260 14.52 27.52 27.10
N ARG A 261 13.24 27.88 26.94
CA ARG A 261 12.42 28.42 28.02
C ARG A 261 11.96 27.32 29.00
N TYR A 262 11.95 26.07 28.56
CA TYR A 262 11.43 24.93 29.30
C TYR A 262 12.51 24.23 30.14
N CYS A 263 13.79 24.52 29.87
CA CYS A 263 14.90 24.10 30.72
C CYS A 263 15.20 25.21 31.74
N LYS A 264 14.59 25.13 32.92
CA LYS A 264 14.88 26.01 34.06
C LYS A 264 15.55 25.23 35.18
#